data_AF-A0A7W1ABP5-F1
#
_entry.id   AF-A0A7W1ABP5-F1
#
_cell.length_a   1.000
_cell.length_b   1.000
_cell.length_c   1.000
_cell.angle_alpha   90.00
_cell.angle_beta   90.00
_cell.angle_gamma   90.00
#
_symmetry.space_group_name_H-M   'P 1'
#
loop_
_entity.id
_entity.type
_entity.pdbx_description
1 polymer ?
#
loop_
_entity_poly.entity_id
_entity_poly.type
_entity_poly.pdbx_seq_one_letter_code
_entity_poly.pdbx_strand_id
1 'polypeptide(L)'
;PTLIAAVSDAVQPVERAPAVGVYRFWRDFGFVAGALISGAVADTLGAAEAIAVVAGLTAISGAWVAATGWSTEEARLSAGPMTDIGTRA
;
A
#
# COMPACT_ATOMS: atom_id res chain seq x y z
N PRO A 1 -7.24 1.23 10.04
CA PRO A 1 -7.44 -0.17 10.50
C PRO A 1 -7.14 -1.22 9.42
N THR A 2 -7.51 -0.98 8.17
CA THR A 2 -7.32 -1.93 7.06
C THR A 2 -5.86 -2.10 6.65
N LEU A 3 -5.12 -1.00 6.41
CA LEU A 3 -3.70 -1.07 6.02
C LEU A 3 -2.79 -1.66 7.11
N ILE A 4 -3.01 -1.31 8.37
CA ILE A 4 -2.20 -1.85 9.48
C ILE A 4 -2.49 -3.34 9.73
N ALA A 5 -3.72 -3.80 9.47
CA ALA A 5 -4.08 -5.21 9.51
C ALA A 5 -3.37 -5.95 8.37
N ALA A 6 -3.43 -5.43 7.14
CA ALA A 6 -2.73 -6.02 5.99
C ALA A 6 -1.21 -6.17 6.21
N VAL A 7 -0.56 -5.16 6.82
CA VAL A 7 0.87 -5.26 7.21
C VAL A 7 1.10 -6.37 8.23
N SER A 8 0.18 -6.54 9.19
CA SER A 8 0.31 -7.56 10.24
C SER A 8 0.05 -8.98 9.71
N ASP A 9 -0.85 -9.13 8.73
CA ASP A 9 -1.18 -10.40 8.08
C ASP A 9 -0.03 -10.93 7.24
N ALA A 10 0.79 -10.03 6.67
CA ALA A 10 1.96 -10.38 5.87
C ALA A 10 3.23 -10.74 6.69
N VAL A 11 3.20 -10.57 8.03
CA VAL A 11 4.40 -10.65 8.88
C VAL A 11 4.25 -11.74 9.95
N GLN A 12 5.31 -12.53 10.13
CA GLN A 12 5.37 -13.59 11.15
C GLN A 12 5.17 -13.01 12.56
N PRO A 13 4.49 -13.71 13.49
CA PRO A 13 4.11 -13.15 14.79
C PRO A 13 5.23 -12.49 15.58
N VAL A 14 6.45 -13.06 15.53
CA VAL A 14 7.63 -12.57 16.23
C VAL A 14 8.18 -11.25 15.65
N GLU A 15 7.91 -10.95 14.38
CA GLU A 15 8.43 -9.77 13.65
C GLU A 15 7.37 -8.64 13.51
N ARG A 16 6.13 -8.85 13.97
CA ARG A 16 5.04 -7.88 13.78
C ARG A 16 5.31 -6.54 14.47
N ALA A 17 5.84 -6.57 15.69
CA ALA A 17 6.10 -5.34 16.44
C ALA A 17 7.04 -4.37 15.69
N PRO A 18 8.23 -4.78 15.20
CA PRO A 18 9.08 -3.89 14.41
C PRO A 18 8.46 -3.51 13.06
N ALA A 19 7.79 -4.43 12.36
CA ALA A 19 7.16 -4.13 11.07
C ALA A 19 6.05 -3.07 11.18
N VAL A 20 5.19 -3.17 12.20
CA VAL A 20 4.16 -2.16 12.48
C VAL A 20 4.80 -0.84 12.91
N GLY A 21 5.94 -0.88 13.62
CA GLY A 21 6.74 0.30 13.94
C GLY A 21 7.22 1.05 12.69
N VAL A 22 7.77 0.33 11.72
CA VAL A 22 8.21 0.90 10.42
C VAL A 22 7.03 1.49 9.66
N TYR A 23 5.90 0.78 9.60
CA TYR A 23 4.69 1.30 8.96
C TYR A 23 4.22 2.62 9.60
N ARG A 24 4.16 2.67 10.94
CA ARG A 24 3.76 3.87 11.67
C ARG A 24 4.74 5.02 11.45
N PHE A 25 6.04 4.75 11.50
CA PHE A 25 7.07 5.74 11.23
C PHE A 25 6.84 6.43 9.88
N TRP A 26 6.70 5.65 8.80
CA TRP A 26 6.47 6.22 7.46
C TRP A 26 5.14 6.95 7.33
N ARG A 27 4.06 6.41 7.92
CA ARG A 27 2.74 7.07 7.92
C ARG A 27 2.81 8.43 8.62
N ASP A 28 3.41 8.49 9.80
CA ASP A 28 3.41 9.68 10.64
C ASP A 28 4.40 10.73 10.11
N PHE A 29 5.56 10.28 9.61
CA PHE A 29 6.53 11.14 8.93
C PHE A 29 5.91 11.80 7.68
N GLY A 30 5.08 11.07 6.94
CA GLY A 30 4.36 11.60 5.77
C GLY A 30 3.49 12.81 6.09
N PHE A 31 2.87 12.89 7.27
CA PHE A 31 2.09 14.08 7.67
C PHE A 31 2.98 15.31 7.82
N VAL A 32 4.14 15.16 8.47
CA VAL A 32 5.08 16.27 8.71
C VAL A 32 5.75 16.69 7.42
N ALA A 33 6.34 15.74 6.68
CA ALA A 33 7.00 16.01 5.42
C ALA A 33 6.02 16.60 4.39
N GLY A 34 4.81 16.02 4.29
CA GLY A 34 3.75 16.51 3.43
C GLY A 34 3.37 17.96 3.73
N ALA A 35 3.12 18.28 5.01
CA ALA A 35 2.77 19.64 5.42
C ALA A 35 3.88 20.66 5.11
N LEU A 36 5.15 20.30 5.36
CA LEU A 36 6.28 21.17 5.07
C LEU A 36 6.43 21.43 3.56
N ILE A 37 6.34 20.37 2.75
CA ILE A 37 6.46 20.48 1.29
C ILE A 37 5.28 21.27 0.74
N SER A 38 4.04 20.92 1.10
CA SER A 38 2.85 21.60 0.59
C SER A 38 2.77 23.04 1.06
N GLY A 39 3.18 23.34 2.30
CA GLY A 39 3.24 24.70 2.84
C GLY A 39 4.25 25.55 2.07
N ALA A 40 5.48 25.05 1.90
CA ALA A 40 6.50 25.76 1.15
C ALA A 40 6.11 26.00 -0.33
N VAL A 41 5.48 25.01 -0.97
CA VAL A 41 4.96 25.16 -2.34
C VAL A 41 3.80 26.16 -2.38
N ALA A 42 2.87 26.10 -1.42
CA ALA A 42 1.76 27.03 -1.35
C ALA A 42 2.21 28.48 -1.14
N ASP A 43 3.23 28.70 -0.30
CA ASP A 43 3.78 30.01 0.00
C ASP A 43 4.53 30.63 -1.20
N THR A 44 5.11 29.80 -2.08
CA THR A 44 5.95 30.26 -3.19
C THR A 44 5.24 30.28 -4.54
N LEU A 45 4.38 29.29 -4.81
CA LEU A 45 3.73 29.08 -6.11
C LEU A 45 2.21 29.22 -6.04
N GLY A 46 1.61 29.00 -4.87
CA GLY A 46 0.17 29.07 -4.67
C GLY A 46 -0.47 27.74 -4.30
N ALA A 47 -1.72 27.82 -3.85
CA ALA A 47 -2.46 26.65 -3.36
C ALA A 47 -2.79 25.63 -4.46
N ALA A 48 -3.00 26.08 -5.71
CA ALA A 48 -3.34 25.20 -6.82
C ALA A 48 -2.16 24.27 -7.16
N GLU A 49 -0.95 24.81 -7.14
CA GLU A 49 0.31 24.11 -7.41
C GLU A 49 0.61 23.13 -6.28
N ALA A 50 0.38 23.52 -5.02
CA ALA A 50 0.51 22.61 -3.88
C ALA A 50 -0.45 21.42 -3.99
N ILE A 51 -1.70 21.66 -4.38
CA ILE A 51 -2.69 20.60 -4.62
C ILE A 51 -2.24 19.70 -5.78
N ALA A 52 -1.75 20.28 -6.89
CA ALA A 52 -1.27 19.52 -8.04
C ALA A 52 -0.08 18.63 -7.68
N VAL A 53 0.84 19.11 -6.82
CA VAL A 53 1.95 18.31 -6.30
C VAL A 53 1.45 17.12 -5.48
N VAL A 54 0.54 17.34 -4.53
CA VAL A 54 -0.02 16.25 -3.70
C VAL A 54 -0.79 15.24 -4.55
N ALA A 55 -1.58 15.71 -5.51
CA ALA A 55 -2.32 14.87 -6.44
C ALA A 55 -1.37 14.03 -7.32
N GLY A 56 -0.32 14.66 -7.86
CA GLY A 56 0.70 13.98 -8.66
C GLY A 56 1.43 12.89 -7.86
N LEU A 57 1.88 13.20 -6.64
CA LEU A 57 2.53 12.23 -5.75
C LEU A 57 1.62 11.05 -5.41
N THR A 58 0.34 11.32 -5.13
CA THR A 58 -0.66 10.28 -4.84
C THR A 58 -0.90 9.38 -6.05
N ALA A 59 -1.06 9.98 -7.24
CA ALA A 59 -1.27 9.25 -8.49
C ALA A 59 -0.06 8.37 -8.84
N ILE A 60 1.16 8.90 -8.71
CA ILE A 60 2.40 8.16 -8.94
C ILE A 60 2.51 6.98 -7.97
N SER A 61 2.20 7.18 -6.68
CA SER A 61 2.21 6.11 -5.69
C SER A 61 1.22 5.00 -6.03
N GLY A 62 -0.01 5.36 -6.41
CA GLY A 62 -1.03 4.39 -6.85
C GLY A 62 -0.60 3.63 -8.11
N ALA A 63 -0.06 4.32 -9.11
CA ALA A 63 0.45 3.71 -10.33
C ALA A 63 1.61 2.74 -10.06
N TRP A 64 2.52 3.11 -9.16
CA TRP A 64 3.63 2.24 -8.74
C TRP A 64 3.11 0.94 -8.12
N VAL A 65 2.16 1.02 -7.19
CA VAL A 65 1.54 -0.18 -6.59
C VAL A 65 0.77 -0.99 -7.63
N ALA A 66 0.02 -0.33 -8.52
CA ALA A 66 -0.69 -1.02 -9.60
C ALA A 66 0.25 -1.75 -10.57
N ALA A 67 1.48 -1.25 -10.76
CA ALA A 67 2.52 -1.88 -11.56
C ALA A 67 3.23 -3.03 -10.84
N THR A 68 3.18 -3.10 -9.50
CA THR A 68 3.68 -4.27 -8.77
C THR A 68 2.78 -5.47 -9.02
N GLY A 69 3.37 -6.60 -9.41
CA GLY A 69 2.66 -7.84 -9.73
C GLY A 69 2.12 -8.54 -8.49
N TRP A 70 1.12 -7.97 -7.82
CA TRP A 70 0.26 -8.70 -6.87
C TRP A 70 -0.64 -9.66 -7.66
N SER A 71 -0.06 -10.55 -8.45
CA SER A 71 -0.79 -11.56 -9.18
C SER A 71 -1.39 -12.52 -8.18
N THR A 72 -2.72 -12.45 -8.09
CA THR A 72 -3.70 -13.44 -7.67
C THR A 72 -3.14 -14.87 -7.58
N GLU A 73 -2.45 -15.22 -6.48
CA GLU A 73 -2.19 -16.63 -6.10
C GLU A 73 -3.55 -17.38 -6.07
N GLU A 74 -4.65 -16.67 -5.76
CA GLU A 74 -6.04 -17.10 -5.88
C GLU A 74 -6.44 -17.60 -7.28
N ALA A 75 -5.92 -17.03 -8.38
CA ALA A 75 -6.27 -17.47 -9.73
C ALA A 75 -5.58 -18.81 -10.06
N ARG A 76 -4.39 -19.03 -9.48
CA ARG A 76 -3.65 -20.30 -9.60
C ARG A 76 -4.26 -21.40 -8.74
N LEU A 77 -4.80 -21.06 -7.57
CA LEU A 77 -5.53 -21.98 -6.69
C LEU A 77 -6.92 -22.32 -7.23
N SER A 78 -7.61 -21.39 -7.90
CA SER A 78 -8.92 -21.63 -8.53
C SER A 78 -8.85 -22.42 -9.85
N ALA A 79 -7.68 -22.47 -10.49
CA ALA A 79 -7.43 -23.24 -11.72
C ALA A 79 -6.77 -24.61 -11.46
N GLY A 80 -6.58 -25.00 -10.20
CA GLY A 80 -6.07 -26.33 -9.82
C GLY A 80 -7.11 -27.44 -10.04
N PRO A 81 -6.70 -28.70 -10.33
CA PRO A 81 -7.58 -29.72 -10.88
C PRO A 81 -8.59 -30.24 -9.84
N MET A 82 -9.77 -29.63 -9.80
CA MET A 82 -10.97 -30.14 -9.10
C MET A 82 -11.70 -31.19 -9.97
N THR A 83 -10.96 -32.15 -10.54
CA THR A 83 -11.51 -33.19 -11.45
C THR A 83 -11.36 -34.63 -10.96
N ASP A 84 -10.87 -34.89 -9.74
CA ASP A 84 -10.61 -36.29 -9.30
C ASP A 84 -11.11 -36.67 -7.88
N ILE A 85 -12.29 -36.20 -7.46
CA ILE A 85 -12.90 -36.66 -6.18
C ILE A 85 -14.22 -37.44 -6.42
N GLY A 86 -14.49 -37.89 -7.65
CA GLY A 86 -15.81 -38.41 -8.03
C GLY A 86 -15.90 -39.87 -8.51
N THR A 87 -14.78 -40.57 -8.77
CA THR A 87 -14.84 -41.83 -9.55
C THR A 87 -14.10 -43.00 -8.89
N ARG A 88 -14.26 -43.18 -7.58
CA ARG A 88 -13.94 -44.45 -6.89
C ARG A 88 -14.99 -44.72 -5.81
N ALA A 89 -16.15 -45.19 -6.25
CA ALA A 89 -17.15 -45.89 -5.44
C ALA A 89 -17.47 -47.22 -6.13
#